data_AF-A0A392T1U5-F1
#
_entry.id   AF-A0A392T1U5-F1
#
_cell.length_a   1.000
_cell.length_b   1.000
_cell.length_c   1.000
_cell.angle_alpha   90.00
_cell.angle_beta   90.00
_cell.angle_gamma   90.00
#
_symmetry.space_group_name_H-M   'P 1'
#
loop_
_entity.id
_entity.type
_entity.pdbx_description
1 polymer ?
#
loop_
_entity_poly.entity_id
_entity_poly.type
_entity_poly.pdbx_seq_one_letter_code
_entity_poly.pdbx_strand_id
1 'polypeptide(L)' 'MVDNKYAISLAKNPVAHGSKFHFLRDQVSNGKLKLAQCKTETQVADILTKPLKIE' A
#
# COMPACT_ATOMS: atom_id res chain seq x y z
N MET A 1 -7.57 0.65 -0.26
CA MET A 1 -7.08 -0.74 -0.06
C MET A 1 -5.71 -0.83 -0.71
N VAL A 2 -4.77 -1.57 -0.13
CA VAL A 2 -3.38 -1.68 -0.61
C VAL A 2 -3.04 -3.14 -0.86
N ASP A 3 -2.27 -3.38 -1.90
CA ASP A 3 -1.85 -4.69 -2.40
C ASP A 3 -0.52 -5.16 -1.80
N ASN A 4 0.40 -4.22 -1.58
CA ASN A 4 1.70 -4.50 -1.02
C ASN A 4 1.65 -4.61 0.50
N LYS A 5 1.71 -5.84 1.00
CA LYS A 5 1.76 -6.15 2.44
C LYS A 5 2.91 -5.44 3.15
N TYR A 6 4.06 -5.30 2.50
CA TYR A 6 5.22 -4.61 3.05
C TYR A 6 4.96 -3.10 3.22
N ALA A 7 4.32 -2.46 2.23
CA ALA A 7 3.93 -1.06 2.33
C ALA A 7 2.93 -0.81 3.47
N ILE A 8 1.96 -1.72 3.66
CA ILE A 8 1.01 -1.64 4.79
C ILE A 8 1.75 -1.78 6.12
N SER A 9 2.65 -2.76 6.24
CA SER A 9 3.43 -3.00 7.47
C SER A 9 4.28 -1.79 7.83
N LEU A 10 4.97 -1.18 6.85
CA LEU A 10 5.80 0.00 7.06
C LEU A 10 5.02 1.25 7.43
N ALA A 11 3.85 1.45 6.82
CA ALA A 11 2.99 2.59 7.14
C ALA A 11 2.35 2.45 8.53
N LYS A 12 2.12 1.23 9.01
CA LYS A 12 1.60 0.95 10.37
C LYS A 12 2.66 0.91 11.47
N ASN A 13 3.93 0.67 11.13
CA ASN A 13 5.02 0.64 12.11
C ASN A 13 5.73 2.00 12.18
N PRO A 14 5.50 2.84 13.21
CA PRO A 14 6.11 4.17 13.32
C PRO A 14 7.63 4.16 13.50
N VAL A 15 8.23 3.03 13.87
CA VAL A 15 9.65 2.88 14.22
C VAL A 15 10.51 2.51 13.00
N ALA A 16 9.92 2.02 11.91
CA ALA A 16 10.70 1.66 10.73
C ALA A 16 11.36 2.91 10.12
N HIS A 17 12.70 2.92 10.10
CA HIS A 17 13.61 3.98 9.61
C HIS A 17 13.64 4.05 8.06
N GLY A 18 12.50 3.84 7.41
CA GLY A 18 12.34 3.93 5.96
C GLY A 18 11.59 5.21 5.60
N SER A 19 12.24 6.13 4.88
CA SER A 19 11.66 7.43 4.51
C SER A 19 10.59 7.38 3.41
N LYS A 20 10.31 6.19 2.87
CA LYS A 20 9.50 6.01 1.66
C LYS A 20 7.99 6.18 1.87
N PHE A 21 7.50 6.20 3.11
CA PHE A 21 6.07 6.20 3.43
C PHE A 21 5.65 7.24 4.49
N HIS A 22 6.44 8.30 4.68
CA HIS A 22 6.17 9.33 5.71
C HIS A 22 4.75 9.90 5.61
N PHE A 23 4.30 10.26 4.41
CA PHE A 23 2.95 10.79 4.20
C PHE A 23 1.87 9.81 4.65
N LEU A 24 1.94 8.56 4.18
CA LEU A 24 0.94 7.53 4.54
C LEU A 24 0.96 7.23 6.04
N ARG A 25 2.14 7.17 6.67
CA ARG A 25 2.26 6.97 8.12
C ARG A 25 1.63 8.12 8.88
N ASP A 26 1.92 9.37 8.51
CA ASP A 26 1.33 10.55 9.16
C ASP A 26 -0.20 10.55 9.05
N GLN A 27 -0.74 10.29 7.87
CA GLN A 27 -2.19 10.26 7.67
C GLN A 27 -2.87 9.10 8.43
N VAL A 28 -2.20 7.95 8.55
CA VAL A 28 -2.70 6.81 9.34
C VAL A 28 -2.61 7.09 10.84
N SER A 29 -1.49 7.61 11.32
CA SER A 29 -1.28 7.99 12.73
C SER A 29 -2.25 9.09 13.18
N ASN A 30 -2.53 10.05 12.30
CA ASN A 30 -3.51 11.12 12.54
C ASN A 30 -4.97 10.66 12.36
N GLY A 31 -5.21 9.35 12.11
CA GLY A 31 -6.55 8.78 11.94
C GLY A 31 -7.28 9.20 10.67
N LYS A 32 -6.63 9.97 9.78
CA LYS A 32 -7.20 10.48 8.52
C LYS A 32 -7.38 9.37 7.48
N LEU A 33 -6.56 8.31 7.57
CA LEU A 33 -6.61 7.17 6.65
C LEU A 33 -6.58 5.84 7.39
N LYS A 34 -7.34 4.86 6.89
CA LYS A 34 -7.30 3.47 7.34
C LYS A 34 -6.73 2.58 6.25
N LEU A 35 -5.64 1.89 6.56
CA LEU A 35 -5.03 0.92 5.64
C LEU A 35 -5.66 -0.47 5.79
N ALA A 36 -6.27 -0.93 4.69
CA ALA A 36 -6.82 -2.27 4.54
C ALA A 36 -6.10 -3.02 3.41
N GLN A 37 -5.78 -4.28 3.63
CA GLN A 37 -5.17 -5.15 2.64
C GLN A 37 -6.21 -5.59 1.60
N CYS A 38 -5.85 -5.52 0.32
CA CYS A 38 -6.64 -6.08 -0.77
C CYS A 38 -6.24 -7.55 -1.00
N LYS A 39 -7.20 -8.42 -1.35
CA LYS A 39 -6.86 -9.74 -1.87
C LYS A 39 -6.45 -9.60 -3.33
N THR A 40 -5.44 -10.35 -3.76
CA THR A 40 -4.94 -10.33 -5.15
C THR A 40 -6.05 -10.62 -6.16
N GLU A 41 -6.94 -11.57 -5.84
CA GLU A 41 -8.11 -11.92 -6.66
C GLU A 41 -9.09 -10.76 -6.87
N THR A 42 -9.15 -9.83 -5.92
CA THR A 42 -10.05 -8.66 -5.95
C THR A 42 -9.35 -7.39 -6.43
N GLN A 43 -8.07 -7.48 -6.81
CA GLN A 43 -7.23 -6.34 -7.15
C GLN A 43 -7.34 -5.98 -8.64
N VAL A 44 -8.50 -5.46 -9.04
CA VAL A 44 -8.77 -5.09 -10.44
C VAL A 44 -7.75 -4.07 -10.98
N ALA A 45 -7.24 -3.17 -10.13
CA ALA A 45 -6.22 -2.20 -10.51
C ALA A 45 -4.89 -2.84 -10.96
N ASP A 46 -4.56 -4.03 -10.45
CA ASP A 46 -3.33 -4.77 -10.84
C ASP A 46 -3.32 -5.09 -12.33
N ILE A 47 -4.50 -5.40 -12.89
CA ILE A 47 -4.68 -5.67 -14.32
C ILE A 47 -4.32 -4.44 -15.15
N LEU A 48 -4.68 -3.25 -14.66
CA LEU A 48 -4.42 -1.98 -15.34
C LEU A 48 -2.95 -1.53 -15.20
N THR A 49 -2.25 -1.99 -14.17
CA THR A 49 -0.83 -1.67 -13.94
C THR A 49 0.13 -2.70 -14.52
N LYS A 50 -0.37 -3.86 -14.94
CA LYS A 50 0.44 -4.88 -15.61
C LYS A 50 0.77 -4.43 -17.03
N PRO A 51 2.03 -4.61 -17.48
CA PRO A 51 2.36 -4.38 -18.88
C PRO A 51 1.53 -5.31 -19.76
N LEU A 52 1.05 -4.79 -20.88
CA LEU A 52 0.46 -5.62 -21.93
C LEU A 52 1.54 -6.59 -22.40
N LYS A 53 1.22 -7.87 -22.48
CA LYS A 53 2.10 -8.85 -23.13
C LYS A 53 2.22 -8.44 -24.58
N ILE A 54 3.41 -8.00 -25.00
CA ILE A 54 3.75 -7.85 -26.40
C ILE A 54 4.19 -9.25 -26.84
N GLU A 55 3.50 -9.80 -27.83
CA GLU A 55 3.90 -11.05 -28.51
C GLU A 55 4.94 -10.74 -29.59
#